data_AF-A0A139WX79-F1
#
_entry.id   AF-A0A139WX79-F1
#
_cell.length_a   1.000
_cell.length_b   1.000
_cell.length_c   1.000
_cell.angle_alpha   90.00
_cell.angle_beta   90.00
_cell.angle_gamma   90.00
#
_symmetry.space_group_name_H-M   'P 1'
#
loop_
_entity.id
_entity.type
_entity.pdbx_description
1 polymer ?
#
loop_
_entity_poly.entity_id
_entity_poly.type
_entity_poly.pdbx_seq_one_letter_code
_entity_poly.pdbx_strand_id
1 'polypeptide(L)' 'MAVLRESSWYQEILKEGEARGRREERLLSIEMLLEMKFGTQALQMMPEISQITNLEQLKTIQQAIKTVNSPDDLRQLF' A
#
# COMPACT_ATOMS: atom_id res chain seq x y z
N MET A 1 25.52 0.01 -23.41
CA MET A 1 24.36 0.23 -22.51
C MET A 1 23.01 -0.08 -23.15
N ALA A 2 22.80 0.10 -24.47
CA ALA A 2 21.52 -0.22 -25.12
C ALA A 2 21.10 -1.71 -24.99
N VAL A 3 22.04 -2.64 -25.13
CA VAL A 3 21.78 -4.10 -25.12
C VAL A 3 21.17 -4.61 -23.81
N LEU A 4 21.46 -3.98 -22.67
CA LEU A 4 20.92 -4.39 -21.37
C LEU A 4 19.43 -4.04 -21.23
N ARG A 5 18.97 -2.93 -21.82
CA ARG A 5 17.58 -2.46 -21.69
C ARG A 5 16.57 -3.32 -22.44
N GLU A 6 17.02 -4.02 -23.48
CA GLU A 6 16.18 -4.92 -24.29
C GLU A 6 16.17 -6.36 -23.75
N SER A 7 17.00 -6.66 -22.75
CA SER A 7 17.01 -7.99 -22.15
C SER A 7 15.74 -8.23 -21.33
N SER A 8 15.14 -9.42 -21.48
CA SER A 8 13.94 -9.81 -20.73
C SER A 8 14.14 -9.75 -19.22
N TRP A 9 15.35 -10.05 -18.74
CA TRP A 9 15.69 -9.97 -17.32
C TRP A 9 15.69 -8.52 -16.79
N TYR A 10 16.21 -7.56 -17.55
CA TYR A 10 16.18 -6.16 -17.14
C TYR A 10 14.75 -5.61 -17.09
N GLN A 11 13.91 -5.99 -18.06
CA GLN A 11 12.49 -5.65 -18.05
C GLN A 11 11.77 -6.23 -16.83
N GLU A 12 12.12 -7.44 -16.39
CA GLU A 12 11.55 -8.04 -15.19
C GLU A 12 11.93 -7.27 -13.92
N ILE A 13 13.20 -6.85 -13.79
CA ILE A 13 13.65 -6.02 -12.66
C ILE A 13 12.90 -4.69 -12.61
N LEU A 14 12.71 -4.04 -13.77
CA LEU A 14 11.95 -2.79 -13.83
C LEU A 14 10.50 -2.99 -13.37
N LYS A 15 9.83 -4.04 -13.86
CA LYS A 15 8.47 -4.37 -13.43
C LYS A 15 8.38 -4.67 -11.94
N GLU A 16 9.32 -5.43 -11.40
CA GLU A 16 9.37 -5.74 -9.98
C GLU A 16 9.62 -4.49 -9.14
N GLY A 17 10.55 -3.63 -9.57
CA GLY A 17 10.84 -2.34 -8.93
C GLY A 17 9.61 -1.42 -8.93
N GLU A 18 8.90 -1.31 -10.05
CA GLU A 18 7.65 -0.56 -10.14
C GLU A 18 6.55 -1.14 -9.22
N ALA A 19 6.43 -2.47 -9.17
CA ALA A 19 5.45 -3.12 -8.30
C ALA A 19 5.74 -2.86 -6.81
N ARG A 20 7.03 -2.93 -6.41
CA ARG A 20 7.47 -2.58 -5.06
C ARG A 20 7.22 -1.11 -4.75
N GLY A 21 7.59 -0.19 -5.64
CA GLY A 21 7.36 1.24 -5.45
C GLY A 21 5.87 1.59 -5.32
N ARG A 22 4.99 0.99 -6.14
CA ARG A 22 3.54 1.16 -6.01
C ARG A 22 3.00 0.63 -4.67
N ARG A 23 3.60 -0.44 -4.13
CA ARG A 23 3.21 -0.98 -2.83
C ARG A 23 3.63 -0.06 -1.69
N GLU A 24 4.87 0.40 -1.71
CA GLU A 24 5.43 1.30 -0.68
C GLU A 24 4.68 2.63 -0.64
N GLU A 25 4.44 3.26 -1.81
CA GLU A 25 3.64 4.49 -1.90
C GLU A 25 2.24 4.28 -1.33
N ARG A 26 1.60 3.16 -1.66
CA ARG A 26 0.27 2.84 -1.13
C ARG A 26 0.28 2.71 0.38
N LEU A 27 1.26 2.01 0.97
CA LEU A 27 1.37 1.85 2.41
C LEU A 27 1.60 3.20 3.11
N LEU A 28 2.50 4.04 2.59
CA LEU A 28 2.74 5.39 3.11
C LEU A 28 1.48 6.26 3.07
N SER A 29 0.74 6.20 1.96
CA SER A 29 -0.51 6.94 1.83
C SER A 29 -1.59 6.47 2.81
N ILE A 30 -1.64 5.16 3.11
CA ILE A 30 -2.57 4.58 4.09
C ILE A 30 -2.18 5.07 5.49
N GLU A 31 -0.90 4.99 5.85
CA GLU A 31 -0.37 5.48 7.12
C GLU A 31 -0.76 6.94 7.36
N MET A 32 -0.51 7.80 6.37
CA MET A 32 -0.83 9.22 6.43
C MET A 32 -2.34 9.46 6.56
N LEU A 33 -3.18 8.74 5.79
CA LEU A 33 -4.64 8.88 5.88
C LEU A 33 -5.20 8.42 7.22
N LEU A 34 -4.65 7.34 7.79
CA LEU A 34 -5.00 6.85 9.13
C LEU A 34 -4.67 7.90 10.19
N GLU A 35 -3.44 8.43 10.16
CA GLU A 35 -3.03 9.47 11.10
C GLU A 35 -3.90 10.73 10.97
N MET A 36 -4.16 11.19 9.74
CA MET A 36 -4.96 12.39 9.50
C MET A 36 -6.41 12.25 9.96
N LYS A 37 -7.03 11.08 9.77
CA LYS A 37 -8.47 10.89 10.05
C LYS A 37 -8.75 10.41 11.47
N PHE A 38 -7.93 9.50 11.98
CA PHE A 38 -8.16 8.79 13.24
C PHE A 38 -7.09 9.07 14.30
N GLY A 39 -6.03 9.80 13.94
CA GLY A 39 -4.89 10.07 14.82
C GLY A 39 -3.89 8.92 14.89
N THR A 40 -2.84 9.12 15.67
CA THR A 40 -1.71 8.18 15.79
C THR A 40 -2.08 6.82 16.37
N GLN A 41 -3.20 6.72 17.09
CA GLN A 41 -3.69 5.43 17.63
C GLN A 41 -4.03 4.44 16.51
N ALA A 42 -4.53 4.92 15.37
CA ALA A 42 -4.86 4.06 14.24
C ALA A 42 -3.62 3.47 13.54
N LEU A 43 -2.43 4.04 13.76
CA LEU A 43 -1.18 3.51 13.21
C LEU A 43 -0.81 2.13 13.78
N GLN A 44 -1.42 1.72 14.89
CA GLN A 44 -1.28 0.37 15.43
C GLN A 44 -1.77 -0.72 14.45
N MET A 45 -2.53 -0.36 13.40
CA MET A 45 -2.98 -1.28 12.35
C MET A 45 -1.94 -1.50 11.25
N MET A 46 -0.91 -0.63 11.16
CA MET A 46 0.11 -0.72 10.09
C MET A 46 0.86 -2.06 10.06
N PRO A 47 1.21 -2.71 11.19
CA PRO A 47 1.82 -4.04 11.16
C PRO A 47 0.96 -5.11 10.47
N GLU A 48 -0.36 -5.02 10.56
CA GLU A 48 -1.29 -5.95 9.89
C GLU A 48 -1.44 -5.57 8.41
N ILE A 49 -1.66 -4.29 8.12
CA ILE A 49 -1.83 -3.78 6.75
C ILE A 49 -0.56 -4.00 5.90
N SER A 50 0.62 -3.85 6.48
CA SER A 50 1.91 -4.05 5.79
C SER A 50 2.19 -5.50 5.39
N GLN A 51 1.48 -6.48 5.96
CA GLN A 51 1.55 -7.87 5.54
C GLN A 51 0.70 -8.14 4.29
N ILE A 52 -0.19 -7.22 3.92
CA ILE A 52 -1.02 -7.37 2.72
C ILE A 52 -0.14 -7.16 1.47
N THR A 53 -0.09 -8.18 0.63
CA THR A 53 0.67 -8.17 -0.63
C THR A 53 -0.19 -7.72 -1.82
N ASN A 54 -1.52 -7.86 -1.71
CA ASN A 54 -2.44 -7.53 -2.77
C ASN A 54 -2.66 -6.00 -2.88
N LEU A 55 -2.16 -5.41 -3.97
CA LEU A 55 -2.28 -3.98 -4.25
C LEU A 55 -3.72 -3.48 -4.36
N GLU A 56 -4.64 -4.27 -4.90
CA GLU A 56 -6.04 -3.87 -5.00
C GLU A 56 -6.72 -3.93 -3.62
N GLN A 57 -6.34 -4.86 -2.74
CA GLN A 57 -6.81 -4.87 -1.36
C GLN A 57 -6.32 -3.63 -0.60
N LEU A 58 -5.03 -3.27 -0.74
CA LEU A 58 -4.50 -2.03 -0.16
C LEU A 58 -5.22 -0.78 -0.71
N LYS A 59 -5.57 -0.76 -1.99
CA LYS A 59 -6.37 0.31 -2.59
C LYS A 59 -7.78 0.38 -2.00
N THR A 60 -8.44 -0.76 -1.78
CA THR A 60 -9.75 -0.81 -1.12
C THR A 60 -9.67 -0.24 0.29
N ILE A 61 -8.66 -0.64 1.08
CA ILE A 61 -8.40 -0.09 2.42
C ILE A 61 -8.20 1.44 2.35
N GLN A 62 -7.35 1.91 1.43
CA GLN A 62 -7.10 3.33 1.23
C GLN A 62 -8.38 4.14 0.93
N GLN A 63 -9.29 3.60 0.10
CA GLN A 63 -10.56 4.28 -0.17
C GLN A 63 -11.53 4.18 1.03
N ALA A 64 -11.57 3.03 1.71
CA ALA A 64 -12.41 2.83 2.88
C ALA A 64 -12.05 3.80 4.01
N ILE A 65 -10.76 4.09 4.23
CA ILE A 65 -10.33 5.09 5.24
C ILE A 65 -11.05 6.41 5.03
N LYS A 66 -11.31 6.84 3.79
CA LYS A 66 -12.00 8.11 3.51
C LYS A 66 -13.45 8.12 4.00
N THR A 67 -14.13 6.96 4.02
CA THR A 67 -15.57 6.87 4.26
C THR A 67 -15.95 6.27 5.62
N VAL A 68 -15.17 5.33 6.16
CA VAL A 68 -15.50 4.66 7.44
C VAL A 68 -15.37 5.63 8.62
N ASN A 69 -16.22 5.49 9.64
CA ASN A 69 -16.29 6.45 10.74
C ASN A 69 -15.40 6.07 11.92
N SER A 70 -15.00 4.81 12.02
CA SER A 70 -14.13 4.32 13.09
C SER A 70 -12.99 3.44 12.55
N PRO A 71 -11.87 3.35 13.28
CA PRO A 71 -10.81 2.39 12.97
C PRO A 71 -11.28 0.93 13.07
N ASP A 72 -12.22 0.62 13.97
CA ASP A 72 -12.73 -0.75 14.15
C ASP A 72 -13.56 -1.21 12.93
N ASP A 73 -14.31 -0.32 12.30
CA ASP A 73 -15.00 -0.62 11.03
C ASP A 73 -14.00 -0.92 9.90
N LEU A 74 -12.85 -0.23 9.90
CA LEU A 74 -11.80 -0.44 8.91
C LEU A 74 -11.14 -1.81 9.06
N ARG A 75 -10.92 -2.26 10.30
CA ARG A 75 -10.33 -3.59 10.60
C ARG A 75 -11.13 -4.75 10.04
N GLN A 76 -12.43 -4.59 9.77
CA GLN A 76 -13.24 -5.67 9.19
C GLN A 76 -12.88 -5.99 7.73
N LEU A 77 -12.02 -5.19 7.09
CA LEU A 77 -11.63 -5.32 5.69
C LEU A 77 -10.34 -6.13 5.47
N PHE A 78 -9.64 -6.55 6.53
CA PHE A 78 -8.38 -7.28 6.42
C PHE A 78 -8.20 -8.32 7.52
#